data_AF-A0A532CI05-F1
#
_entry.id   AF-A0A532CI05-F1
#
_cell.length_a   1.000
_cell.length_b   1.000
_cell.length_c   1.000
_cell.angle_alpha   90.00
_cell.angle_beta   90.00
_cell.angle_gamma   90.00
#
_symmetry.space_group_name_H-M   'P 1'
#
loop_
_entity.id
_entity.type
_entity.pdbx_description
1 polymer ?
#
loop_
_entity_poly.entity_id
_entity_poly.type
_entity_poly.pdbx_seq_one_letter_code
_entity_poly.pdbx_strand_id
1 'polypeptide(L)'
;MHPKSTPGSDDVGGEERSQFLYRLSHPLGEHVVESAKSLPTPAAQIVFDLSHHPARIHAVEELRGKSGFLKLERLVVESYEREEYLLFSGFDDAGASLDQETMEKLFGCSGRVGGDTAIQAAEQQRLNAEAERHAKATVSRSLEQNSVHFNQAREKLEKWADDMVLAAEKALQDTKEQIKALRRQARQAVTLQEQHQIQEKIKKLEHTQRRQRQEIFKAEDDIVVKRDTLIESLERRLAQRTETETLFTIEWVVA
;
A
#
# COMPACT_ATOMS: atom_id res chain seq x y z
N MET A 1 -29.47 30.16 57.01
CA MET A 1 -29.40 28.92 57.82
C MET A 1 -28.76 27.84 56.95
N HIS A 2 -27.49 27.51 57.22
CA HIS A 2 -26.91 26.22 56.85
C HIS A 2 -27.23 25.20 57.96
N PRO A 3 -27.26 23.90 57.64
CA PRO A 3 -26.06 23.04 57.82
C PRO A 3 -25.76 22.24 56.52
N LYS A 4 -24.51 22.13 56.03
CA LYS A 4 -23.40 21.21 56.39
C LYS A 4 -23.79 19.72 56.44
N SER A 5 -23.10 18.71 55.91
CA SER A 5 -21.93 18.52 55.01
C SER A 5 -21.73 16.98 54.88
N THR A 6 -21.66 16.45 53.64
CA THR A 6 -20.86 15.32 53.05
C THR A 6 -20.55 14.01 53.84
N PRO A 7 -19.97 12.94 53.22
CA PRO A 7 -19.89 12.50 51.80
C PRO A 7 -20.19 10.99 51.58
N GLY A 8 -20.35 10.58 50.32
CA GLY A 8 -20.34 9.16 49.92
C GLY A 8 -19.82 9.05 48.50
N SER A 9 -18.49 8.97 48.38
CA SER A 9 -17.76 8.56 47.20
C SER A 9 -18.05 7.08 46.94
N ASP A 10 -18.50 6.76 45.74
CA ASP A 10 -18.07 5.54 45.03
C ASP A 10 -18.06 5.88 43.54
N ASP A 11 -16.90 6.38 43.15
CA ASP A 11 -16.38 6.33 41.79
C ASP A 11 -16.06 4.86 41.48
N VAL A 12 -17.01 4.14 40.87
CA VAL A 12 -16.73 2.88 40.16
C VAL A 12 -17.71 2.73 39.01
N GLY A 13 -17.19 2.80 37.78
CA GLY A 13 -17.96 2.51 36.57
C GLY A 13 -17.60 3.37 35.36
N GLY A 14 -16.55 4.18 35.46
CA GLY A 14 -15.91 4.87 34.34
C GLY A 14 -14.88 4.02 33.63
N GLU A 15 -15.06 2.70 33.47
CA GLU A 15 -14.18 1.82 32.68
C GLU A 15 -14.89 0.47 32.53
N GLU A 16 -15.31 0.12 31.31
CA GLU A 16 -15.72 -1.21 30.79
C GLU A 16 -16.85 -1.18 29.73
N ARG A 17 -17.00 -0.06 29.01
CA ARG A 17 -17.39 -0.13 27.59
C ARG A 17 -16.21 0.30 26.75
N SER A 18 -15.11 -0.47 26.80
CA SER A 18 -14.16 -0.47 25.69
C SER A 18 -14.88 -1.16 24.53
N GLN A 19 -15.59 -0.42 23.68
CA GLN A 19 -15.00 0.26 22.52
C GLN A 19 -14.22 -0.71 21.63
N PHE A 20 -14.79 -1.87 21.33
CA PHE A 20 -14.47 -2.56 20.09
C PHE A 20 -15.01 -1.72 18.94
N LEU A 21 -14.24 -0.71 18.51
CA LEU A 21 -14.48 -0.03 17.25
C LEU A 21 -14.59 -1.10 16.17
N TYR A 22 -15.76 -1.18 15.55
CA TYR A 22 -16.04 -2.13 14.47
C TYR A 22 -15.20 -1.72 13.25
N ARG A 23 -13.99 -2.29 13.19
CA ARG A 23 -13.01 -2.07 12.12
C ARG A 23 -12.96 -3.34 11.28
N LEU A 24 -12.79 -3.17 9.97
CA LEU A 24 -12.64 -4.29 9.04
C LEU A 24 -11.44 -5.18 9.39
N SER A 25 -10.39 -4.61 10.00
CA SER A 25 -9.18 -5.32 10.45
C SER A 25 -9.29 -5.98 11.83
N HIS A 26 -10.44 -5.89 12.50
CA HIS A 26 -10.69 -6.61 13.75
C HIS A 26 -11.22 -8.01 13.42
N PRO A 27 -10.93 -9.07 14.21
CA PRO A 27 -11.41 -10.43 13.92
C PRO A 27 -12.92 -10.54 13.68
N LEU A 28 -13.73 -9.72 14.36
CA LEU A 28 -15.17 -9.65 14.11
C LEU A 28 -15.50 -9.03 12.74
N GLY A 29 -14.78 -8.00 12.33
CA GLY A 29 -14.94 -7.38 11.01
C GLY A 29 -14.52 -8.34 9.90
N GLU A 30 -13.37 -9.01 10.05
CA GLU A 30 -12.91 -10.07 9.15
C GLU A 30 -13.96 -11.19 9.05
N HIS A 31 -14.46 -11.66 10.18
CA HIS A 31 -15.48 -12.71 10.21
C HIS A 31 -16.77 -12.31 9.47
N VAL A 32 -17.24 -11.06 9.63
CA VAL A 32 -18.43 -10.58 8.94
C VAL A 32 -18.19 -10.44 7.44
N VAL A 33 -17.02 -9.93 7.03
CA VAL A 33 -16.64 -9.82 5.61
C VAL A 33 -16.56 -11.20 4.96
N GLU A 34 -15.86 -12.14 5.58
CA GLU A 34 -15.72 -13.50 5.05
C GLU A 34 -17.07 -14.24 5.01
N SER A 35 -17.90 -14.06 6.04
CA SER A 35 -19.26 -14.61 6.05
C SER A 35 -20.08 -14.04 4.89
N ALA A 36 -20.03 -12.72 4.67
CA ALA A 36 -20.76 -12.05 3.60
C ALA A 36 -20.32 -12.52 2.19
N LYS A 37 -19.01 -12.71 1.97
CA LYS A 37 -18.47 -13.24 0.70
C LYS A 37 -18.99 -14.64 0.38
N SER A 38 -19.27 -15.46 1.40
CA SER A 38 -19.74 -16.84 1.22
C SER A 38 -21.26 -16.98 1.02
N LEU A 39 -22.02 -15.87 1.13
CA LEU A 39 -23.47 -15.92 1.00
C LEU A 39 -23.88 -16.19 -0.45
N PRO A 40 -24.90 -17.04 -0.69
CA PRO A 40 -25.46 -17.21 -2.02
C PRO A 40 -26.16 -15.92 -2.45
N THR A 41 -25.74 -15.38 -3.58
CA THR A 41 -26.31 -14.18 -4.19
C THR A 41 -26.92 -14.51 -5.56
N PRO A 42 -28.09 -15.17 -5.57
CA PRO A 42 -28.80 -15.43 -6.83
C PRO A 42 -29.15 -14.12 -7.53
N ALA A 43 -29.33 -14.19 -8.84
CA ALA A 43 -29.79 -13.04 -9.60
C ALA A 43 -31.17 -12.59 -9.10
N ALA A 44 -31.26 -11.32 -8.73
CA ALA A 44 -32.47 -10.72 -8.17
C ALA A 44 -32.60 -9.28 -8.64
N GLN A 45 -33.83 -8.77 -8.61
CA GLN A 45 -34.09 -7.35 -8.76
C GLN A 45 -33.96 -6.66 -7.40
N ILE A 46 -33.19 -5.58 -7.35
CA ILE A 46 -33.04 -4.74 -6.16
C ILE A 46 -33.62 -3.35 -6.47
N VAL A 47 -34.62 -2.96 -5.68
CA VAL A 47 -35.24 -1.63 -5.75
C VAL A 47 -34.59 -0.75 -4.69
N PHE A 48 -33.78 0.20 -5.14
CA PHE A 48 -33.13 1.21 -4.31
C PHE A 48 -34.10 2.37 -4.04
N ASP A 49 -34.22 2.76 -2.77
CA ASP A 49 -35.08 3.87 -2.33
C ASP A 49 -34.23 5.08 -1.92
N LEU A 50 -34.44 6.19 -2.61
CA LEU A 50 -33.80 7.48 -2.34
C LEU A 50 -34.56 8.34 -1.32
N SER A 51 -35.80 7.99 -0.99
CA SER A 51 -36.72 8.84 -0.23
C SER A 51 -36.31 9.03 1.23
N HIS A 52 -35.59 8.06 1.79
CA HIS A 52 -35.22 8.01 3.21
C HIS A 52 -33.72 8.22 3.46
N HIS A 53 -32.95 8.62 2.45
CA HIS A 53 -31.51 8.78 2.61
C HIS A 53 -31.16 10.16 3.22
N PRO A 54 -30.42 10.23 4.35
CA PRO A 54 -30.18 11.48 5.09
C PRO A 54 -29.31 12.51 4.36
N ALA A 55 -28.55 12.09 3.34
CA ALA A 55 -27.74 12.97 2.50
C ALA A 55 -28.17 12.85 1.04
N ARG A 56 -28.16 13.96 0.28
CA ARG A 56 -28.42 13.90 -1.17
C ARG A 56 -27.24 13.31 -1.91
N ILE A 57 -27.50 12.29 -2.73
CA ILE A 57 -26.50 11.71 -3.61
C ILE A 57 -26.87 12.04 -5.05
N HIS A 58 -26.36 13.18 -5.56
CA HIS A 58 -26.69 13.68 -6.89
C HIS A 58 -26.51 12.65 -8.02
N ALA A 59 -25.42 11.86 -7.99
CA ALA A 59 -25.16 10.83 -8.98
C ALA A 59 -26.27 9.77 -9.06
N VAL A 60 -26.91 9.43 -7.94
CA VAL A 60 -28.01 8.44 -7.91
C VAL A 60 -29.36 9.12 -8.18
N GLU A 61 -29.52 10.41 -7.88
CA GLU A 61 -30.74 11.17 -8.23
C GLU A 61 -31.00 11.17 -9.74
N GLU A 62 -29.95 11.20 -10.56
CA GLU A 62 -30.04 11.12 -12.03
C GLU A 62 -30.54 9.75 -12.54
N LEU A 63 -30.47 8.72 -11.71
CA LEU A 63 -30.95 7.38 -12.01
C LEU A 63 -32.42 7.18 -11.60
N ARG A 64 -33.08 8.15 -10.98
CA ARG A 64 -34.46 8.02 -10.51
C ARG A 64 -35.40 7.63 -11.66
N GLY A 65 -36.17 6.55 -11.44
CA GLY A 65 -37.08 5.99 -12.42
C GLY A 65 -36.41 5.15 -13.51
N LYS A 66 -35.08 4.99 -13.47
CA LYS A 66 -34.34 4.11 -14.37
C LYS A 66 -34.15 2.72 -13.77
N SER A 67 -33.87 1.79 -14.67
CA SER A 67 -33.48 0.43 -14.35
C SER A 67 -32.24 0.03 -15.13
N GLY A 68 -31.63 -1.09 -14.75
CA GLY A 68 -30.50 -1.63 -15.47
C GLY A 68 -29.93 -2.86 -14.81
N PHE A 69 -28.73 -3.23 -15.23
CA PHE A 69 -28.02 -4.39 -14.69
C PHE A 69 -26.67 -3.96 -14.14
N LEU A 70 -26.24 -4.59 -13.05
CA LEU A 70 -24.86 -4.48 -12.61
C LEU A 70 -24.29 -5.79 -12.08
N LYS A 71 -22.98 -5.89 -12.19
CA LYS A 71 -22.13 -6.97 -11.72
C LYS A 71 -21.07 -6.39 -10.79
N LEU A 72 -20.79 -7.09 -9.69
CA LEU A 72 -19.64 -6.81 -8.84
C LEU A 72 -18.67 -8.00 -8.89
N GLU A 73 -17.41 -7.70 -9.18
CA GLU A 73 -16.33 -8.67 -9.12
C GLU A 73 -15.28 -8.26 -8.09
N ARG A 74 -14.75 -9.26 -7.39
CA ARG A 74 -13.54 -9.15 -6.57
C ARG A 74 -12.36 -9.56 -7.43
N LEU A 75 -11.46 -8.61 -7.67
CA LEU A 75 -10.17 -8.86 -8.33
C LEU A 75 -9.07 -8.89 -7.26
N VAL A 76 -8.36 -10.00 -7.17
CA VAL A 76 -7.12 -10.11 -6.40
C VAL A 76 -5.94 -10.05 -7.36
N VAL A 77 -5.01 -9.16 -7.07
CA VAL A 77 -3.73 -9.06 -7.76
C VAL A 77 -2.65 -9.44 -6.76
N GLU A 78 -2.08 -10.63 -6.93
CA GLU A 78 -0.92 -11.07 -6.16
C GLU A 78 0.36 -10.67 -6.91
N SER A 79 1.05 -9.67 -6.36
CA SER A 79 2.33 -9.18 -6.87
C SER A 79 3.37 -9.07 -5.73
N TYR A 80 4.04 -7.93 -5.59
CA TYR A 80 4.85 -7.63 -4.39
C TYR A 80 3.99 -7.48 -3.15
N GLU A 81 2.86 -6.80 -3.29
CA GLU A 81 1.81 -6.71 -2.31
C GLU A 81 0.56 -7.37 -2.88
N ARG A 82 -0.26 -7.93 -1.98
CA ARG A 82 -1.59 -8.43 -2.33
C ARG A 82 -2.54 -7.26 -2.35
N GLU A 83 -3.05 -6.96 -3.53
CA GLU A 83 -4.04 -5.90 -3.74
C GLU A 83 -5.41 -6.54 -4.00
N GLU A 84 -6.45 -6.01 -3.39
CA GLU A 84 -7.83 -6.45 -3.61
C GLU A 84 -8.69 -5.27 -4.07
N TYR A 85 -9.42 -5.48 -5.15
CA TYR A 85 -10.29 -4.50 -5.76
C TYR A 85 -11.71 -5.03 -5.87
N LEU A 86 -12.68 -4.17 -5.58
CA LEU A 86 -14.08 -4.38 -5.94
C LEU A 86 -14.35 -3.58 -7.22
N LEU A 87 -14.72 -4.29 -8.28
CA LEU A 87 -14.94 -3.73 -9.61
C LEU A 87 -16.41 -3.86 -9.95
N PHE A 88 -17.07 -2.71 -10.10
CA PHE A 88 -18.43 -2.65 -10.60
C PHE A 88 -18.44 -2.54 -12.11
N SER A 89 -19.41 -3.19 -12.74
CA SER A 89 -19.71 -3.05 -14.17
C SER A 89 -21.21 -3.05 -14.33
N GLY A 90 -21.76 -2.12 -15.09
CA GLY A 90 -23.21 -1.97 -15.19
C GLY A 90 -23.63 -0.93 -16.19
N PHE A 91 -24.87 -1.07 -16.64
CA PHE A 91 -25.50 -0.19 -17.61
C PHE A 91 -27.00 -0.03 -17.33
N ASP A 92 -27.58 1.08 -17.76
CA ASP A 92 -29.03 1.31 -17.69
C ASP A 92 -29.78 0.67 -18.86
N ASP A 93 -31.10 0.61 -18.77
CA ASP A 93 -32.01 0.08 -19.79
C ASP A 93 -31.87 0.75 -21.18
N ALA A 94 -31.44 2.01 -21.22
CA ALA A 94 -31.08 2.73 -22.44
C ALA A 94 -29.72 2.30 -23.02
N GLY A 95 -28.95 1.52 -22.27
CA GLY A 95 -27.66 0.99 -22.65
C GLY A 95 -26.50 1.94 -22.39
N ALA A 96 -26.66 2.98 -21.57
CA ALA A 96 -25.54 3.79 -21.09
C ALA A 96 -24.82 3.07 -19.94
N SER A 97 -23.48 2.99 -20.02
CA SER A 97 -22.67 2.46 -18.91
C SER A 97 -22.69 3.39 -17.71
N LEU A 98 -22.69 2.83 -16.51
CA LEU A 98 -22.57 3.56 -15.25
C LEU A 98 -21.10 3.59 -14.83
N ASP A 99 -20.66 4.68 -14.22
CA ASP A 99 -19.33 4.72 -13.59
C ASP A 99 -19.32 4.00 -12.22
N GLN A 100 -18.12 3.63 -11.77
CA GLN A 100 -17.92 2.90 -10.51
C GLN A 100 -18.43 3.68 -9.29
N GLU A 101 -18.25 5.00 -9.24
CA GLU A 101 -18.66 5.84 -8.11
C GLU A 101 -20.19 5.86 -7.95
N THR A 102 -20.91 5.95 -9.05
CA THR A 102 -22.38 5.92 -9.08
C THR A 102 -22.91 4.57 -8.60
N MET A 103 -22.27 3.48 -9.04
CA MET A 103 -22.64 2.13 -8.60
C MET A 103 -22.34 1.92 -7.11
N GLU A 104 -21.20 2.38 -6.59
CA GLU A 104 -20.89 2.33 -5.15
C GLU A 104 -21.92 3.11 -4.32
N LYS A 105 -22.32 4.28 -4.82
CA LYS A 105 -23.31 5.14 -4.17
C LYS A 105 -24.71 4.51 -4.11
N LEU A 106 -25.09 3.66 -5.08
CA LEU A 106 -26.34 2.88 -4.99
C LEU A 106 -26.37 2.02 -3.73
N PHE A 107 -25.25 1.37 -3.37
CA PHE A 107 -25.14 0.54 -2.17
C PHE A 107 -25.03 1.35 -0.87
N GLY A 108 -24.91 2.68 -0.95
CA GLY A 108 -25.12 3.58 0.18
C GLY A 108 -26.61 3.87 0.46
N CYS A 109 -27.49 3.57 -0.50
CA CYS A 109 -28.93 3.76 -0.36
C CYS A 109 -29.60 2.53 0.28
N SER A 110 -30.79 2.72 0.85
CA SER A 110 -31.59 1.59 1.28
C SER A 110 -32.13 0.84 0.06
N GLY A 111 -32.17 -0.48 0.12
CA GLY A 111 -32.66 -1.33 -0.96
C GLY A 111 -33.58 -2.43 -0.45
N ARG A 112 -34.51 -2.86 -1.30
CA ARG A 112 -35.36 -4.04 -1.05
C ARG A 112 -35.33 -4.96 -2.25
N VAL A 113 -35.47 -6.26 -1.99
CA VAL A 113 -35.60 -7.25 -3.06
C VAL A 113 -36.97 -7.06 -3.72
N GLY A 114 -36.97 -6.76 -5.02
CA GLY A 114 -38.16 -6.60 -5.86
C GLY A 114 -38.73 -7.94 -6.36
N GLY A 115 -37.91 -8.97 -6.39
CA GLY A 115 -38.25 -10.33 -6.78
C GLY A 115 -37.07 -11.07 -7.40
N ASP A 116 -37.28 -12.35 -7.72
CA ASP A 116 -36.33 -13.13 -8.50
C ASP A 116 -36.36 -12.64 -9.95
N THR A 117 -35.17 -12.36 -10.51
CA THR A 117 -35.01 -11.97 -11.91
C THR A 117 -34.05 -12.93 -12.60
N ALA A 118 -34.40 -13.34 -13.81
CA ALA A 118 -33.46 -14.00 -14.72
C ALA A 118 -32.78 -12.95 -15.60
N ILE A 119 -31.47 -12.79 -15.43
CA ILE A 119 -30.65 -11.95 -16.31
C ILE A 119 -30.45 -12.72 -17.62
N GLN A 120 -30.83 -12.13 -18.75
CA GLN A 120 -30.72 -12.85 -20.02
C GLN A 120 -29.26 -12.91 -20.49
N ALA A 121 -29.01 -13.80 -21.45
CA ALA A 121 -27.66 -14.07 -21.94
C ALA A 121 -27.00 -12.83 -22.57
N ALA A 122 -27.78 -11.94 -23.18
CA ALA A 122 -27.26 -10.74 -23.82
C ALA A 122 -26.70 -9.73 -22.79
N GLU A 123 -27.45 -9.48 -21.71
CA GLU A 123 -27.03 -8.62 -20.62
C GLU A 123 -25.83 -9.21 -19.90
N GLN A 124 -25.84 -10.52 -19.66
CA GLN A 124 -24.72 -11.21 -19.02
C GLN A 124 -23.43 -11.16 -19.86
N GLN A 125 -23.53 -11.34 -21.17
CA GLN A 125 -22.39 -11.19 -22.08
C GLN A 125 -21.83 -9.76 -22.07
N ARG A 126 -22.71 -8.77 -22.09
CA ARG A 126 -22.31 -7.36 -22.03
C ARG A 126 -21.60 -7.04 -20.72
N LEU A 127 -22.18 -7.44 -19.58
CA LEU A 127 -21.57 -7.26 -18.26
C LEU A 127 -20.21 -7.95 -18.17
N ASN A 128 -20.08 -9.17 -18.69
CA ASN A 128 -18.81 -9.89 -18.68
C ASN A 128 -17.74 -9.18 -19.52
N ALA A 129 -18.10 -8.62 -20.68
CA ALA A 129 -17.17 -7.87 -21.52
C ALA A 129 -16.71 -6.56 -20.87
N GLU A 130 -17.62 -5.86 -20.18
CA GLU A 130 -17.30 -4.66 -19.41
C GLU A 130 -16.42 -4.98 -18.20
N ALA A 131 -16.76 -6.03 -17.45
CA ALA A 131 -16.01 -6.49 -16.30
C ALA A 131 -14.58 -6.94 -16.67
N GLU A 132 -14.41 -7.68 -17.78
CA GLU A 132 -13.08 -8.06 -18.28
C GLU A 132 -12.24 -6.83 -18.64
N ARG A 133 -12.86 -5.80 -19.23
CA ARG A 133 -12.19 -4.53 -19.55
C ARG A 133 -11.74 -3.80 -18.29
N HIS A 134 -12.61 -3.71 -17.28
CA HIS A 134 -12.28 -3.07 -16.00
C HIS A 134 -11.17 -3.84 -15.28
N ALA A 135 -11.24 -5.17 -15.22
CA ALA A 135 -10.21 -6.00 -14.62
C ALA A 135 -8.84 -5.79 -15.29
N LYS A 136 -8.79 -5.83 -16.63
CA LYS A 136 -7.55 -5.55 -17.38
C LYS A 136 -7.00 -4.16 -17.11
N ALA A 137 -7.85 -3.14 -17.12
CA ALA A 137 -7.42 -1.75 -16.87
C ALA A 137 -6.87 -1.57 -15.45
N THR A 138 -7.50 -2.19 -14.44
CA THR A 138 -7.05 -2.15 -13.04
C THR A 138 -5.71 -2.87 -12.87
N VAL A 139 -5.55 -4.06 -13.47
CA VAL A 139 -4.28 -4.80 -13.48
C VAL A 139 -3.17 -3.96 -14.12
N SER A 140 -3.41 -3.34 -15.28
CA SER A 140 -2.43 -2.47 -15.93
C SER A 140 -2.04 -1.26 -15.06
N ARG A 141 -3.01 -0.60 -14.41
CA ARG A 141 -2.75 0.53 -13.53
C ARG A 141 -1.91 0.13 -12.32
N SER A 142 -2.24 -1.00 -11.69
CA SER A 142 -1.46 -1.57 -10.57
C SER A 142 0.00 -1.80 -10.98
N LEU A 143 0.23 -2.40 -12.15
CA LEU A 143 1.57 -2.62 -12.70
C LEU A 143 2.33 -1.32 -12.95
N GLU A 144 1.68 -0.30 -13.51
CA GLU A 144 2.30 1.00 -13.76
C GLU A 144 2.71 1.71 -12.47
N GLN A 145 1.83 1.74 -11.46
CA GLN A 145 2.14 2.32 -10.15
C GLN A 145 3.33 1.60 -9.49
N ASN A 146 3.31 0.27 -9.54
CA ASN A 146 4.40 -0.55 -9.01
C ASN A 146 5.73 -0.34 -9.73
N SER A 147 5.70 -0.10 -11.05
CA SER A 147 6.89 0.24 -11.85
C SER A 147 7.52 1.58 -11.41
N VAL A 148 6.69 2.60 -11.14
CA VAL A 148 7.19 3.90 -10.63
C VAL A 148 7.90 3.74 -9.29
N HIS A 149 7.29 3.00 -8.35
CA HIS A 149 7.89 2.74 -7.05
C HIS A 149 9.21 1.96 -7.16
N PHE A 150 9.29 0.98 -8.07
CA PHE A 150 10.52 0.23 -8.32
C PHE A 150 11.65 1.13 -8.85
N ASN A 151 11.37 1.95 -9.85
CA ASN A 151 12.38 2.85 -10.43
C ASN A 151 12.89 3.85 -9.38
N GLN A 152 12.01 4.38 -8.52
CA GLN A 152 12.41 5.24 -7.40
C GLN A 152 13.29 4.51 -6.38
N ALA A 153 12.97 3.25 -6.06
CA ALA A 153 13.79 2.45 -5.16
C ALA A 153 15.19 2.17 -5.75
N ARG A 154 15.25 1.88 -7.06
CA ARG A 154 16.53 1.70 -7.79
C ARG A 154 17.37 2.97 -7.77
N GLU A 155 16.79 4.11 -8.10
CA GLU A 155 17.51 5.39 -8.12
C GLU A 155 18.04 5.79 -6.73
N LYS A 156 17.25 5.54 -5.67
CA LYS A 156 17.70 5.73 -4.29
C LYS A 156 18.86 4.81 -3.94
N LEU A 157 18.81 3.55 -4.38
CA LEU A 157 19.88 2.58 -4.16
C LEU A 157 21.17 3.00 -4.87
N GLU A 158 21.07 3.45 -6.13
CA GLU A 158 22.21 3.95 -6.91
C GLU A 158 22.86 5.16 -6.21
N LYS A 159 22.06 6.16 -5.83
CA LYS A 159 22.57 7.34 -5.10
C LYS A 159 23.25 6.97 -3.78
N TRP A 160 22.62 6.09 -3.01
CA TRP A 160 23.18 5.61 -1.75
C TRP A 160 24.49 4.84 -1.97
N ALA A 161 24.58 4.03 -3.02
CA ALA A 161 25.78 3.29 -3.37
C ALA A 161 26.94 4.24 -3.72
N ASP A 162 26.68 5.24 -4.58
CA ASP A 162 27.65 6.27 -4.96
C ASP A 162 28.16 7.04 -3.74
N ASP A 163 27.24 7.48 -2.86
CA ASP A 163 27.58 8.19 -1.63
C ASP A 163 28.44 7.34 -0.68
N MET A 164 28.15 6.04 -0.60
CA MET A 164 28.87 5.13 0.29
C MET A 164 30.31 4.87 -0.18
N VAL A 165 30.48 4.61 -1.46
CA VAL A 165 31.81 4.43 -2.06
C VAL A 165 32.61 5.73 -1.93
N LEU A 166 32.03 6.87 -2.32
CA LEU A 166 32.70 8.16 -2.26
C LEU A 166 33.14 8.51 -0.83
N ALA A 167 32.30 8.27 0.17
CA ALA A 167 32.63 8.53 1.58
C ALA A 167 33.80 7.66 2.06
N ALA A 168 33.79 6.36 1.74
CA ALA A 168 34.84 5.43 2.13
C ALA A 168 36.18 5.74 1.44
N GLU A 169 36.15 6.05 0.15
CA GLU A 169 37.33 6.46 -0.63
C GLU A 169 37.93 7.77 -0.11
N LYS A 170 37.08 8.77 0.17
CA LYS A 170 37.52 10.06 0.72
C LYS A 170 38.18 9.90 2.08
N ALA A 171 37.59 9.12 2.99
CA ALA A 171 38.16 8.86 4.30
C ALA A 171 39.56 8.20 4.21
N LEU A 172 39.73 7.26 3.26
CA LEU A 172 41.01 6.62 2.98
C LEU A 172 42.03 7.62 2.40
N GLN A 173 41.59 8.51 1.50
CA GLN A 173 42.44 9.52 0.88
C GLN A 173 42.93 10.55 1.91
N ASP A 174 42.04 11.08 2.74
CA ASP A 174 42.37 12.03 3.81
C ASP A 174 43.43 11.43 4.76
N THR A 175 43.26 10.14 5.11
CA THR A 175 44.22 9.42 5.97
C THR A 175 45.58 9.25 5.30
N LYS A 176 45.62 8.95 3.98
CA LYS A 176 46.87 8.91 3.20
C LYS A 176 47.59 10.25 3.21
N GLU A 177 46.84 11.35 3.07
CA GLU A 177 47.39 12.70 3.06
C GLU A 177 47.97 13.09 4.42
N GLN A 178 47.28 12.76 5.51
CA GLN A 178 47.78 12.95 6.88
C GLN A 178 49.07 12.16 7.13
N ILE A 179 49.14 10.89 6.70
CA ILE A 179 50.37 10.09 6.80
C ILE A 179 51.52 10.75 6.01
N LYS A 180 51.24 11.25 4.80
CA LYS A 180 52.25 11.94 3.96
C LYS A 180 52.75 13.23 4.62
N ALA A 181 51.86 14.00 5.26
CA ALA A 181 52.21 15.21 6.00
C ALA A 181 53.08 14.89 7.23
N LEU A 182 52.70 13.89 8.03
CA LEU A 182 53.49 13.47 9.20
C LEU A 182 54.86 12.90 8.79
N ARG A 183 54.95 12.16 7.68
CA ARG A 183 56.24 11.69 7.15
C ARG A 183 57.15 12.85 6.72
N ARG A 184 56.59 13.96 6.23
CA ARG A 184 57.36 15.18 5.95
C ARG A 184 57.86 15.83 7.23
N GLN A 185 56.99 15.98 8.25
CA GLN A 185 57.36 16.52 9.56
C GLN A 185 58.42 15.67 10.27
N ALA A 186 58.32 14.34 10.20
CA ALA A 186 59.30 13.42 10.79
C ALA A 186 60.73 13.63 10.26
N ARG A 187 60.87 14.09 9.00
CA ARG A 187 62.17 14.42 8.39
C ARG A 187 62.74 15.77 8.84
N GLN A 188 61.88 16.65 9.35
CA GLN A 188 62.26 17.99 9.83
C GLN A 188 62.46 18.04 11.35
N ALA A 189 62.04 16.99 12.07
CA ALA A 189 62.17 16.89 13.52
C ALA A 189 63.65 16.90 13.94
N VAL A 190 63.96 17.73 14.95
CA VAL A 190 65.35 17.96 15.41
C VAL A 190 65.65 17.13 16.66
N THR A 191 64.63 16.69 17.39
CA THR A 191 64.78 15.93 18.63
C THR A 191 64.29 14.48 18.47
N LEU A 192 64.96 13.56 19.17
CA LEU A 192 64.56 12.15 19.22
C LEU A 192 63.13 11.98 19.77
N GLN A 193 62.76 12.81 20.75
CA GLN A 193 61.44 12.76 21.37
C GLN A 193 60.32 13.17 20.40
N GLU A 194 60.52 14.24 19.63
CA GLU A 194 59.58 14.67 18.58
C GLU A 194 59.46 13.62 17.47
N GLN A 195 60.60 13.02 17.08
CA GLN A 195 60.64 11.96 16.08
C GLN A 195 59.85 10.72 16.53
N HIS A 196 59.97 10.32 17.80
CA HIS A 196 59.19 9.24 18.39
C HIS A 196 57.69 9.54 18.40
N GLN A 197 57.28 10.75 18.81
CA GLN A 197 55.86 11.13 18.85
C GLN A 197 55.22 11.12 17.45
N ILE A 198 55.94 11.59 16.43
CA ILE A 198 55.47 11.56 15.05
C ILE A 198 55.34 10.12 14.55
N GLN A 199 56.30 9.24 14.88
CA GLN A 199 56.22 7.82 14.52
C GLN A 199 55.00 7.12 15.13
N GLU A 200 54.67 7.38 16.39
CA GLU A 200 53.47 6.82 17.02
C GLU A 200 52.18 7.27 16.31
N LYS A 201 52.09 8.54 15.92
CA LYS A 201 50.96 9.07 15.15
C LYS A 201 50.84 8.40 13.78
N ILE A 202 51.97 8.22 13.07
CA ILE A 202 52.00 7.50 11.79
C ILE A 202 51.50 6.06 11.97
N LYS A 203 52.00 5.33 12.99
CA LYS A 203 51.58 3.95 13.26
C LYS A 203 50.08 3.83 13.53
N LYS A 204 49.50 4.79 14.27
CA LYS A 204 48.04 4.86 14.50
C LYS A 204 47.28 5.08 13.20
N LEU A 205 47.69 6.02 12.36
CA LEU A 205 47.04 6.28 11.08
C LEU A 205 47.20 5.13 10.09
N GLU A 206 48.32 4.41 10.09
CA GLU A 206 48.53 3.22 9.26
C GLU A 206 47.58 2.08 9.65
N HIS A 207 47.26 1.93 10.95
CA HIS A 207 46.22 1.01 11.40
C HIS A 207 44.83 1.45 10.92
N THR A 208 44.50 2.74 11.05
CA THR A 208 43.26 3.31 10.50
C THR A 208 43.13 3.12 8.99
N GLN A 209 44.22 3.33 8.25
CA GLN A 209 44.25 3.14 6.80
C GLN A 209 43.91 1.69 6.39
N ARG A 210 44.43 0.70 7.13
CA ARG A 210 44.12 -0.72 6.87
C ARG A 210 42.65 -1.02 7.11
N ARG A 211 42.07 -0.48 8.19
CA ARG A 211 40.65 -0.61 8.50
C ARG A 211 39.78 0.04 7.43
N GLN A 212 40.10 1.26 6.99
CA GLN A 212 39.35 1.95 5.94
C GLN A 212 39.36 1.21 4.59
N ARG A 213 40.46 0.51 4.25
CA ARG A 213 40.47 -0.37 3.07
C ARG A 213 39.46 -1.51 3.21
N GLN A 214 39.34 -2.10 4.40
CA GLN A 214 38.32 -3.13 4.67
C GLN A 214 36.90 -2.55 4.64
N GLU A 215 36.73 -1.30 5.11
CA GLU A 215 35.45 -0.60 5.05
C GLU A 215 34.97 -0.36 3.62
N ILE A 216 35.88 -0.12 2.66
CA ILE A 216 35.54 -0.03 1.22
C ILE A 216 34.95 -1.37 0.73
N PHE A 217 35.66 -2.48 0.94
CA PHE A 217 35.15 -3.80 0.51
C PHE A 217 33.80 -4.14 1.16
N LYS A 218 33.65 -3.79 2.45
CA LYS A 218 32.37 -3.98 3.14
C LYS A 218 31.25 -3.15 2.52
N ALA A 219 31.51 -1.89 2.16
CA ALA A 219 30.53 -1.04 1.51
C ALA A 219 30.13 -1.60 0.14
N GLU A 220 31.09 -2.11 -0.64
CA GLU A 220 30.82 -2.78 -1.92
C GLU A 220 29.95 -4.03 -1.74
N ASP A 221 30.25 -4.88 -0.76
CA ASP A 221 29.46 -6.06 -0.43
C ASP A 221 28.02 -5.68 -0.01
N ASP A 222 27.88 -4.66 0.85
CA ASP A 222 26.58 -4.16 1.30
C ASP A 222 25.74 -3.64 0.10
N ILE A 223 26.39 -2.98 -0.88
CA ILE A 223 25.75 -2.54 -2.13
C ILE A 223 25.27 -3.73 -2.95
N VAL A 224 26.10 -4.75 -3.12
CA VAL A 224 25.74 -5.97 -3.87
C VAL A 224 24.54 -6.66 -3.23
N VAL A 225 24.57 -6.88 -1.91
CA VAL A 225 23.46 -7.53 -1.18
C VAL A 225 22.15 -6.75 -1.35
N LYS A 226 22.20 -5.42 -1.27
CA LYS A 226 21.02 -4.58 -1.45
C LYS A 226 20.49 -4.61 -2.89
N ARG A 227 21.38 -4.63 -3.89
CA ARG A 227 21.01 -4.77 -5.31
C ARG A 227 20.36 -6.11 -5.57
N ASP A 228 20.94 -7.19 -5.07
CA ASP A 228 20.43 -8.54 -5.29
C ASP A 228 19.04 -8.69 -4.63
N THR A 229 18.84 -8.11 -3.44
CA THR A 229 17.51 -8.02 -2.80
C THR A 229 16.50 -7.29 -3.70
N LEU A 230 16.91 -6.20 -4.36
CA LEU A 230 16.04 -5.45 -5.26
C LEU A 230 15.71 -6.27 -6.52
N ILE A 231 16.66 -7.04 -7.06
CA ILE A 231 16.44 -7.94 -8.21
C ILE A 231 15.46 -9.04 -7.84
N GLU A 232 15.65 -9.73 -6.71
CA GLU A 232 14.70 -10.76 -6.26
C GLU A 232 13.28 -10.20 -6.10
N SER A 233 13.16 -8.96 -5.62
CA SER A 233 11.86 -8.30 -5.50
C SER A 233 11.20 -8.06 -6.86
N LEU A 234 12.00 -7.79 -7.90
CA LEU A 234 11.52 -7.61 -9.28
C LEU A 234 11.10 -8.95 -9.90
N GLU A 235 11.87 -10.01 -9.67
CA GLU A 235 11.53 -11.35 -10.17
C GLU A 235 10.21 -11.88 -9.57
N ARG A 236 10.01 -11.70 -8.25
CA ARG A 236 8.72 -12.03 -7.62
C ARG A 236 7.56 -11.21 -8.17
N ARG A 237 7.80 -9.96 -8.55
CA ARG A 237 6.77 -9.08 -9.15
C ARG A 237 6.37 -9.49 -10.56
N LEU A 238 7.31 -10.03 -11.34
CA LEU A 238 7.04 -10.55 -12.69
C LEU A 238 6.16 -11.81 -12.67
N ALA A 239 6.21 -12.59 -11.59
CA ALA A 239 5.38 -13.78 -11.38
C ALA A 239 3.96 -13.42 -10.89
N GLN A 240 3.28 -12.52 -11.58
CA GLN A 240 1.95 -12.04 -11.22
C GLN A 240 0.89 -13.14 -11.34
N ARG A 241 0.04 -13.26 -10.33
CA ARG A 241 -1.20 -14.06 -10.38
C ARG A 241 -2.39 -13.13 -10.17
N THR A 242 -3.40 -13.27 -11.03
CA THR A 242 -4.67 -12.54 -10.90
C THR A 242 -5.80 -13.53 -10.73
N GLU A 243 -6.67 -13.27 -9.75
CA GLU A 243 -7.87 -14.06 -9.53
C GLU A 243 -9.09 -13.13 -9.56
N THR A 244 -10.11 -13.52 -10.32
CA THR A 244 -11.36 -12.78 -10.41
C THR A 244 -12.50 -13.67 -9.93
N GLU A 245 -13.28 -13.15 -9.00
CA GLU A 245 -14.46 -13.82 -8.44
C GLU A 245 -15.67 -12.92 -8.62
N THR A 246 -16.73 -13.43 -9.25
CA THR A 246 -18.00 -12.70 -9.30
C THR A 246 -18.70 -12.81 -7.95
N LEU A 247 -18.95 -11.67 -7.30
CA LEU A 247 -19.66 -11.62 -6.03
C LEU A 247 -21.17 -11.67 -6.25
N PHE A 248 -21.71 -10.89 -7.18
CA PHE A 248 -23.13 -10.96 -7.55
C PHE A 248 -23.40 -10.32 -8.91
N THR A 249 -24.60 -10.58 -9.43
CA THR A 249 -25.16 -9.86 -10.57
C THR A 249 -26.64 -9.61 -10.29
N ILE A 250 -27.08 -8.36 -10.39
CA ILE A 250 -28.46 -7.97 -10.09
C ILE A 250 -29.02 -7.08 -11.19
N GLU A 251 -30.35 -7.08 -11.28
CA GLU A 251 -31.09 -6.00 -11.91
C GLU A 251 -31.32 -4.92 -10.84
N TRP A 252 -31.05 -3.66 -11.17
CA TRP A 252 -31.28 -2.54 -10.25
C TRP A 252 -32.41 -1.66 -10.77
N VAL A 253 -33.18 -1.11 -9.85
CA VAL A 253 -34.23 -0.11 -10.12
C VAL A 253 -34.09 0.98 -9.07
N VAL A 254 -34.20 2.24 -9.47
CA VAL A 254 -34.20 3.38 -8.53
C VAL A 254 -35.60 3.97 -8.44
N ALA A 255 -36.23 3.84 -7.28
CA ALA A 255 -37.58 4.34 -6.98
C ALA A 255 -37.58 5.81 -6.48
#